data_AF-A0A522MWL4-F1
#
_entry.id   AF-A0A522MWL4-F1
#
_cell.length_a   1.000
_cell.length_b   1.000
_cell.length_c   1.000
_cell.angle_alpha   90.00
_cell.angle_beta   90.00
_cell.angle_gamma   90.00
#
_symmetry.space_group_name_H-M   'P 1'
#
loop_
_entity.id
_entity.type
_entity.pdbx_description
1 polymer ?
#
loop_
_entity_poly.entity_id
_entity_poly.type
_entity_poly.pdbx_seq_one_letter_code
_entity_poly.pdbx_strand_id
1 'polypeptide(L)'
;MLDALINSLRAPDIRRRILWVLLLLFVYRFFAHIPVPGVNQTALEGVLSSNDFLQLLNLFSGGGLSNFSIVALGVNPYINASIIMQLMTGVVPRLQALSREGEYGRNKINQYTRYLSVPMGLIQAYGYLALLSSPTTTNGTPVISQFDIASLLTITQLVTLTAGTVLAMWIGELITERGIGNGVSFLIFAGIVSRVPTGIFAFLSSPDFALGAVYVIIGVVSVAAIVYIQEGQRRIPVQYASRVRGRRMYQGGSTFLPLRVNQAGVIPIIFAISIILFPVQLASYFSNSAVTLIQDLATGVIGFLDQNGLPYLVLYFLLTVGFTYFYTAFTFKPDETADQLRKNGGFIPGIRPGNPTREYLARVVVRISLAGALFLGLVAVLPILIQHVFSSSVVGSLGLGGTALLIVVSVVVETMKQLEAQLMMRNYEGFIR
;
A
#
# COMPACT_ATOMS: atom_id res chain seq x y z
N MET A 1 12.89 -15.26 12.21
CA MET A 1 12.82 -13.77 12.14
C MET A 1 13.93 -13.05 12.91
N LEU A 2 14.05 -13.13 14.24
CA LEU A 2 15.10 -12.37 14.98
C LEU A 2 16.53 -12.78 14.60
N ASP A 3 16.81 -14.08 14.49
CA ASP A 3 18.13 -14.56 14.04
C ASP A 3 18.45 -14.13 12.60
N ALA A 4 17.44 -14.03 11.74
CA ALA A 4 17.60 -13.53 10.38
C ALA A 4 17.99 -12.05 10.35
N LEU A 5 17.46 -11.24 11.28
CA LEU A 5 17.80 -9.82 11.41
C LEU A 5 19.23 -9.62 11.94
N ILE A 6 19.67 -10.42 12.90
CA ILE A 6 21.05 -10.37 13.41
C ILE A 6 22.03 -10.85 12.33
N ASN A 7 21.70 -11.92 11.61
CA ASN A 7 22.54 -12.46 10.54
C ASN A 7 22.58 -11.56 9.31
N SER A 8 21.51 -10.81 9.00
CA SER A 8 21.51 -9.85 7.89
C SER A 8 22.41 -8.64 8.14
N LEU A 9 22.49 -8.18 9.39
CA LEU A 9 23.43 -7.12 9.79
C LEU A 9 24.90 -7.56 9.73
N ARG A 10 25.16 -8.86 9.91
CA ARG A 10 26.52 -9.45 9.76
C ARG A 10 26.92 -9.67 8.30
N ALA A 11 25.95 -9.91 7.40
CA ALA A 11 26.21 -10.13 5.99
C ALA A 11 26.56 -8.81 5.26
N PRO A 12 27.76 -8.65 4.66
CA PRO A 12 28.19 -7.37 4.10
C PRO A 12 27.32 -6.89 2.93
N ASP A 13 26.81 -7.79 2.09
CA ASP A 13 25.95 -7.43 0.95
C ASP A 13 24.57 -6.96 1.40
N ILE A 14 23.95 -7.69 2.33
CA ILE A 14 22.62 -7.35 2.85
C ILE A 14 22.70 -6.07 3.69
N ARG A 15 23.76 -5.92 4.50
CA ARG A 15 24.04 -4.68 5.23
C ARG A 15 24.19 -3.48 4.28
N ARG A 16 24.90 -3.61 3.16
CA ARG A 16 25.01 -2.54 2.16
C ARG A 16 23.65 -2.17 1.58
N ARG A 17 22.80 -3.15 1.27
CA ARG A 17 21.42 -2.89 0.80
C ARG A 17 20.58 -2.18 1.86
N ILE A 18 20.64 -2.61 3.12
CA ILE A 18 19.93 -1.94 4.24
C ILE A 18 20.42 -0.49 4.40
N LEU A 19 21.74 -0.25 4.35
CA LEU A 19 22.31 1.09 4.43
C LEU A 19 21.86 1.97 3.26
N TRP A 20 21.76 1.42 2.05
CA TRP A 20 21.19 2.14 0.90
C TRP A 20 19.73 2.52 1.13
N VAL A 21 18.90 1.62 1.66
CA VAL A 21 17.51 1.94 2.01
C VAL A 21 17.46 3.05 3.05
N LEU A 22 18.23 2.95 4.14
CA LEU A 22 18.26 3.96 5.20
C LEU A 22 18.73 5.33 4.68
N LEU A 23 19.76 5.36 3.83
CA LEU A 23 20.26 6.59 3.21
C LEU A 23 19.19 7.22 2.31
N LEU A 24 18.52 6.44 1.47
CA LEU A 24 17.47 6.94 0.58
C LEU A 24 16.24 7.42 1.37
N LEU A 25 15.87 6.74 2.47
CA LEU A 25 14.83 7.20 3.39
C LEU A 25 15.20 8.50 4.10
N PHE A 26 16.47 8.65 4.50
CA PHE A 26 16.98 9.89 5.08
C PHE A 26 16.89 11.04 4.07
N VAL A 27 17.29 10.80 2.81
CA VAL A 27 17.18 11.78 1.73
C VAL A 27 15.71 12.16 1.47
N TYR A 28 14.80 11.17 1.38
CA TYR A 28 13.36 11.43 1.25
C TYR A 28 12.83 12.30 2.40
N ARG A 29 13.27 12.03 3.63
CA ARG A 29 12.89 12.80 4.82
C ARG A 29 13.43 14.22 4.81
N PHE A 30 14.64 14.42 4.32
CA PHE A 30 15.21 15.75 4.13
C PHE A 30 14.34 16.58 3.17
N PHE A 31 13.91 15.99 2.05
CA PHE A 31 13.00 16.66 1.11
C PHE A 31 11.62 16.97 1.70
N ALA A 32 11.12 16.14 2.61
CA ALA A 32 9.86 16.40 3.32
C ALA A 32 9.92 17.60 4.30
N HIS A 33 11.12 18.13 4.60
CA HIS A 33 11.31 19.32 5.42
C HIS A 33 11.62 20.58 4.61
N ILE A 34 11.78 20.49 3.29
CA ILE A 34 11.98 21.66 2.43
C ILE A 34 10.60 22.19 2.00
N PRO A 35 10.12 23.32 2.55
CA PRO A 35 8.81 23.86 2.20
C PRO A 35 8.83 24.49 0.81
N VAL A 36 7.70 24.41 0.11
CA VAL A 36 7.51 25.13 -1.15
C VAL A 36 7.21 26.61 -0.83
N PRO A 37 7.79 27.57 -1.56
CA PRO A 37 7.52 29.00 -1.33
C PRO A 37 6.04 29.38 -1.51
N GLY A 38 5.57 30.35 -0.71
CA GLY A 38 4.25 30.98 -0.89
C GLY A 38 3.08 30.34 -0.13
N VAL A 39 3.37 29.60 0.95
CA VAL A 39 2.35 28.92 1.77
C VAL A 39 2.44 29.36 3.24
N ASN A 40 1.29 29.70 3.81
CA ASN A 40 1.15 29.96 5.24
C ASN A 40 0.94 28.66 6.03
N GLN A 41 1.94 28.26 6.82
CA GLN A 41 1.94 27.00 7.57
C GLN A 41 0.86 26.94 8.66
N THR A 42 0.59 28.04 9.37
CA THR A 42 -0.43 28.05 10.44
C THR A 42 -1.85 27.91 9.89
N ALA A 43 -2.13 28.53 8.74
CA ALA A 43 -3.41 28.34 8.05
C ALA A 43 -3.57 26.89 7.54
N LEU A 44 -2.49 26.28 7.04
CA LEU A 44 -2.50 24.92 6.55
C LEU A 44 -2.75 23.89 7.66
N GLU A 45 -2.16 24.08 8.85
CA GLU A 45 -2.42 23.22 10.02
C GLU A 45 -3.90 23.26 10.44
N GLY A 46 -4.52 24.46 10.40
CA GLY A 46 -5.95 24.63 10.64
C GLY A 46 -6.82 23.82 9.68
N VAL A 47 -6.53 23.87 8.37
CA VAL A 47 -7.27 23.10 7.36
C VAL A 47 -7.01 21.60 7.45
N LEU A 48 -5.78 21.20 7.77
CA LEU A 48 -5.47 19.79 7.99
C LEU A 48 -6.24 19.24 9.19
N SER A 49 -6.39 20.00 10.26
CA SER A 49 -7.12 19.57 11.45
C SER A 49 -8.61 19.38 11.21
N SER A 50 -9.21 20.13 10.27
CA SER A 50 -10.64 20.08 9.98
C SER A 50 -11.03 19.10 8.87
N ASN A 51 -10.07 18.62 8.08
CA ASN A 51 -10.32 17.80 6.91
C ASN A 51 -9.64 16.43 7.00
N ASP A 52 -10.39 15.41 7.41
CA ASP A 52 -9.94 14.02 7.58
C ASP A 52 -9.31 13.44 6.30
N PHE A 53 -9.82 13.84 5.13
CA PHE A 53 -9.26 13.44 3.84
C PHE A 53 -7.84 13.97 3.64
N LEU A 54 -7.58 15.24 3.97
CA LEU A 54 -6.23 15.81 3.91
C LEU A 54 -5.30 15.18 4.97
N GLN A 55 -5.81 14.76 6.12
CA GLN A 55 -5.03 14.03 7.11
C GLN A 55 -4.57 12.67 6.60
N LEU A 56 -5.46 11.91 5.95
CA LEU A 56 -5.14 10.62 5.33
C LEU A 56 -4.10 10.77 4.21
N LEU A 57 -4.23 11.80 3.38
CA LEU A 57 -3.25 12.13 2.36
C LEU A 57 -1.89 12.49 2.96
N ASN A 58 -1.89 13.27 4.04
CA ASN A 58 -0.69 13.63 4.77
C ASN A 58 -0.01 12.39 5.40
N LEU A 59 -0.79 11.40 5.81
CA LEU A 59 -0.26 10.12 6.30
C LEU A 59 0.51 9.38 5.20
N PHE A 60 -0.03 9.32 3.98
CA PHE A 60 0.64 8.67 2.84
C PHE A 60 1.83 9.46 2.28
N SER A 61 1.83 10.80 2.40
CA SER A 61 3.00 11.61 2.06
C SER A 61 4.06 11.63 3.16
N GLY A 62 3.75 11.10 4.35
CA GLY A 62 4.69 11.01 5.46
C GLY A 62 4.88 12.30 6.24
N GLY A 63 3.89 13.20 6.27
CA GLY A 63 4.06 14.55 6.83
C GLY A 63 4.49 15.60 5.81
N GLY A 64 4.62 15.21 4.54
CA GLY A 64 4.98 16.14 3.47
C GLY A 64 3.94 17.24 3.26
N LEU A 65 2.67 16.97 3.55
CA LEU A 65 1.59 17.93 3.39
C LEU A 65 1.49 18.90 4.59
N SER A 66 1.77 18.47 5.82
CA SER A 66 1.77 19.37 6.99
C SER A 66 2.80 20.50 6.88
N ASN A 67 3.97 20.21 6.29
CA ASN A 67 5.00 21.22 6.05
C ASN A 67 4.91 21.87 4.66
N PHE A 68 3.90 21.51 3.87
CA PHE A 68 3.79 21.82 2.43
C PHE A 68 5.12 21.71 1.69
N SER A 69 5.75 20.55 1.84
CA SER A 69 7.08 20.29 1.30
C SER A 69 7.07 20.01 -0.20
N ILE A 70 8.26 19.96 -0.81
CA ILE A 70 8.44 19.53 -2.21
C ILE A 70 7.75 18.17 -2.46
N VAL A 71 7.68 17.31 -1.45
CA VAL A 71 7.10 15.96 -1.53
C VAL A 71 5.68 15.90 -0.93
N ALA A 72 4.94 17.01 -0.92
CA ALA A 72 3.61 17.07 -0.31
C ALA A 72 2.60 16.06 -0.86
N LEU A 73 2.64 15.79 -2.17
CA LEU A 73 1.80 14.78 -2.85
C LEU A 73 2.31 13.34 -2.64
N GLY A 74 3.55 13.17 -2.17
CA GLY A 74 4.17 11.87 -1.92
C GLY A 74 4.22 10.97 -3.16
N VAL A 75 3.98 9.67 -2.93
CA VAL A 75 3.94 8.63 -3.98
C VAL A 75 2.53 8.38 -4.53
N ASN A 76 1.53 9.16 -4.10
CA ASN A 76 0.12 8.94 -4.43
C ASN A 76 -0.16 8.96 -5.95
N PRO A 77 0.35 9.92 -6.75
CA PRO A 77 0.14 9.90 -8.20
C PRO A 77 0.66 8.62 -8.87
N TYR A 78 1.79 8.10 -8.40
CA TYR A 78 2.36 6.85 -8.89
C TYR A 78 1.52 5.63 -8.50
N ILE A 79 1.02 5.60 -7.26
CA ILE A 79 0.14 4.52 -6.79
C ILE A 79 -1.12 4.47 -7.66
N ASN A 80 -1.79 5.61 -7.88
CA ASN A 80 -2.97 5.69 -8.73
C ASN A 80 -2.67 5.29 -10.18
N ALA A 81 -1.53 5.71 -10.73
CA ALA A 81 -1.09 5.29 -12.06
C ALA A 81 -0.88 3.76 -12.14
N SER A 82 -0.24 3.16 -11.12
CA SER A 82 0.00 1.71 -11.06
C SER A 82 -1.31 0.92 -10.97
N ILE A 83 -2.28 1.43 -10.22
CA ILE A 83 -3.63 0.84 -10.09
C ILE A 83 -4.31 0.82 -11.45
N ILE A 84 -4.32 1.96 -12.13
CA ILE A 84 -4.93 2.10 -13.45
C ILE A 84 -4.27 1.12 -14.43
N MET A 85 -2.94 1.09 -14.47
CA MET A 85 -2.21 0.17 -15.34
C MET A 85 -2.50 -1.30 -15.01
N GLN A 86 -2.59 -1.65 -13.74
CA GLN A 86 -2.90 -3.01 -13.32
C GLN A 86 -4.33 -3.42 -13.70
N LEU A 87 -5.32 -2.54 -13.52
CA LEU A 87 -6.68 -2.79 -14.00
C LEU A 87 -6.74 -2.90 -15.53
N MET A 88 -6.03 -2.01 -16.24
CA MET A 88 -5.94 -2.05 -17.70
C MET A 88 -5.29 -3.33 -18.22
N THR A 89 -4.31 -3.91 -17.52
CA THR A 89 -3.70 -5.19 -17.92
C THR A 89 -4.68 -6.37 -17.85
N GLY A 90 -5.73 -6.28 -17.03
CA GLY A 90 -6.79 -7.29 -16.97
C GLY A 90 -7.83 -7.15 -18.09
N VAL A 91 -8.11 -5.91 -18.51
CA VAL A 91 -9.15 -5.62 -19.50
C VAL A 91 -8.61 -5.59 -20.94
N VAL A 92 -7.38 -5.11 -21.13
CA VAL A 92 -6.78 -4.90 -22.46
C VAL A 92 -5.91 -6.09 -22.85
N PRO A 93 -6.28 -6.89 -23.88
CA PRO A 93 -5.54 -8.09 -24.27
C PRO A 93 -4.08 -7.83 -24.66
N ARG A 94 -3.79 -6.66 -25.24
CA ARG A 94 -2.42 -6.25 -25.61
C ARG A 94 -1.51 -6.08 -24.39
N LEU A 95 -2.03 -5.47 -23.33
CA LEU A 95 -1.28 -5.31 -22.08
C LEU A 95 -1.15 -6.65 -21.34
N GLN A 96 -2.16 -7.52 -21.46
CA GLN A 96 -2.07 -8.89 -20.93
C GLN A 96 -1.00 -9.71 -21.66
N ALA A 97 -0.93 -9.62 -22.99
CA ALA A 97 0.10 -10.29 -23.80
C ALA A 97 1.49 -9.77 -23.43
N LEU A 98 1.64 -8.45 -23.29
CA LEU A 98 2.88 -7.83 -22.84
C LEU A 98 3.28 -8.34 -21.45
N SER A 99 2.35 -8.46 -20.51
CA SER A 99 2.63 -9.05 -19.19
C SER A 99 3.10 -10.52 -19.25
N ARG A 100 2.83 -11.24 -20.33
CA ARG A 100 3.27 -12.64 -20.54
C ARG A 100 4.65 -12.74 -21.20
N GLU A 101 5.21 -11.65 -21.73
CA GLU A 101 6.54 -11.60 -22.36
C GLU A 101 7.70 -11.62 -21.33
N GLY A 102 7.41 -11.83 -20.04
CA GLY A 102 8.40 -11.95 -18.99
C GLY A 102 8.91 -10.58 -18.48
N GLU A 103 10.20 -10.47 -18.19
CA GLU A 103 10.80 -9.27 -17.59
C GLU A 103 10.71 -8.05 -18.49
N TYR A 104 10.93 -8.22 -19.79
CA TYR A 104 10.82 -7.13 -20.77
C TYR A 104 9.43 -6.50 -20.76
N GLY A 105 8.39 -7.34 -20.75
CA GLY A 105 7.01 -6.92 -20.69
C GLY A 105 6.66 -6.16 -19.41
N ARG A 106 7.11 -6.66 -18.25
CA ARG A 106 6.92 -6.00 -16.95
C ARG A 106 7.60 -4.63 -16.91
N ASN A 107 8.81 -4.52 -17.45
CA ASN A 107 9.54 -3.25 -17.52
C ASN A 107 8.81 -2.22 -18.42
N LYS A 108 8.21 -2.67 -19.52
CA LYS A 108 7.43 -1.81 -20.41
C LYS A 108 6.12 -1.34 -19.79
N ILE A 109 5.43 -2.20 -19.03
CA ILE A 109 4.26 -1.79 -18.22
C ILE A 109 4.66 -0.78 -17.14
N ASN A 110 5.81 -0.97 -16.49
CA ASN A 110 6.34 -0.01 -15.53
C ASN A 110 6.65 1.33 -16.20
N GLN A 111 7.22 1.33 -17.42
CA GLN A 111 7.45 2.55 -18.19
C GLN A 111 6.16 3.30 -18.50
N TYR A 112 5.10 2.60 -18.91
CA TYR A 112 3.78 3.22 -19.09
C TYR A 112 3.21 3.78 -17.78
N THR A 113 3.44 3.09 -16.67
CA THR A 113 3.05 3.57 -15.33
C THR A 113 3.76 4.88 -14.99
N ARG A 114 5.07 5.00 -15.29
CA ARG A 114 5.85 6.24 -15.10
C ARG A 114 5.33 7.38 -15.98
N TYR A 115 4.99 7.09 -17.23
CA TYR A 115 4.43 8.10 -18.13
C TYR A 115 3.04 8.56 -17.73
N LEU A 116 2.25 7.69 -17.09
CA LEU A 116 0.94 8.03 -16.56
C LEU A 116 1.04 8.82 -15.23
N SER A 117 2.05 8.56 -14.41
CA SER A 117 2.20 9.23 -13.10
C SER A 117 2.52 10.72 -13.22
N VAL A 118 3.24 11.15 -14.27
CA VAL A 118 3.58 12.57 -14.49
C VAL A 118 2.33 13.46 -14.72
N PRO A 119 1.46 13.19 -15.71
CA PRO A 119 0.25 13.98 -15.92
C PRO A 119 -0.72 13.85 -14.74
N MET A 120 -0.78 12.68 -14.08
CA MET A 120 -1.55 12.53 -12.84
C MET A 120 -1.02 13.42 -11.71
N GLY A 121 0.31 13.53 -11.57
CA GLY A 121 0.95 14.42 -10.61
C GLY A 121 0.62 15.88 -10.90
N LEU A 122 0.65 16.31 -12.16
CA LEU A 122 0.27 17.66 -12.57
C LEU A 122 -1.19 17.99 -12.22
N ILE A 123 -2.12 17.09 -12.57
CA ILE A 123 -3.56 17.27 -12.31
C ILE A 123 -3.84 17.30 -10.80
N GLN A 124 -3.20 16.41 -10.02
CA GLN A 124 -3.34 16.38 -8.57
C GLN A 124 -2.70 17.61 -7.91
N ALA A 125 -1.52 18.05 -8.37
CA ALA A 125 -0.88 19.27 -7.88
C ALA A 125 -1.77 20.50 -8.09
N TYR A 126 -2.32 20.64 -9.29
CA TYR A 126 -3.27 21.71 -9.60
C TYR A 126 -4.50 21.67 -8.68
N GLY A 127 -5.09 20.48 -8.52
CA GLY A 127 -6.27 20.30 -7.66
C GLY A 127 -5.99 20.63 -6.19
N TYR A 128 -4.82 20.24 -5.67
CA TYR A 128 -4.41 20.58 -4.30
C TYR A 128 -4.23 22.08 -4.12
N LEU A 129 -3.55 22.74 -5.05
CA LEU A 129 -3.35 24.19 -4.99
C LEU A 129 -4.69 24.92 -5.08
N ALA A 130 -5.60 24.48 -5.95
CA ALA A 130 -6.94 25.04 -6.06
C ALA A 130 -7.73 24.86 -4.74
N LEU A 131 -7.68 23.68 -4.13
CA LEU A 131 -8.37 23.40 -2.86
C LEU A 131 -7.82 24.23 -1.70
N LEU A 132 -6.51 24.37 -1.59
CA LEU A 132 -5.83 25.15 -0.55
C LEU A 132 -5.95 26.66 -0.75
N SER A 133 -6.19 27.10 -1.98
CA SER A 133 -6.49 28.50 -2.28
C SER A 133 -7.93 28.92 -1.98
N SER A 134 -8.83 27.94 -1.77
CA SER A 134 -10.25 28.26 -1.64
C SER A 134 -10.58 28.85 -0.27
N PRO A 135 -11.22 30.05 -0.19
CA PRO A 135 -11.44 30.75 1.08
C PRO A 135 -12.33 30.00 2.08
N THR A 136 -13.24 29.17 1.59
CA THR A 136 -14.23 28.38 2.36
C THR A 136 -13.61 27.22 3.12
N THR A 137 -12.55 26.60 2.58
CA THR A 137 -11.80 25.54 3.27
C THR A 137 -10.86 26.08 4.35
N THR A 138 -10.61 27.39 4.36
CA THR A 138 -9.48 27.99 5.09
C THR A 138 -9.87 28.93 6.23
N ASN A 139 -11.08 28.80 6.79
CA ASN A 139 -11.57 29.61 7.92
C ASN A 139 -11.23 31.12 7.80
N GLY A 140 -11.27 31.68 6.59
CA GLY A 140 -11.05 33.10 6.33
C GLY A 140 -9.60 33.58 6.11
N THR A 141 -8.57 32.73 6.21
CA THR A 141 -7.17 33.12 5.90
C THR A 141 -6.61 32.27 4.76
N PRO A 142 -6.44 32.79 3.52
CA PRO A 142 -5.98 31.96 2.41
C PRO A 142 -4.59 31.38 2.67
N VAL A 143 -4.43 30.05 2.51
CA VAL A 143 -3.13 29.37 2.66
C VAL A 143 -2.13 29.88 1.62
N ILE A 144 -2.63 30.30 0.46
CA ILE A 144 -1.87 30.82 -0.68
C ILE A 144 -2.40 32.22 -1.01
N SER A 145 -1.54 33.23 -0.98
CA SER A 145 -1.95 34.64 -1.00
C SER A 145 -2.53 35.15 -2.33
N GLN A 146 -2.54 34.35 -3.41
CA GLN A 146 -3.24 34.63 -4.68
C GLN A 146 -3.15 33.39 -5.59
N PHE A 147 -4.28 32.76 -5.91
CA PHE A 147 -4.35 31.71 -6.94
C PHE A 147 -4.76 32.36 -8.26
N ASP A 148 -3.75 32.73 -9.04
CA ASP A 148 -3.93 33.06 -10.45
C ASP A 148 -3.16 32.02 -11.28
N ILE A 149 -3.80 31.46 -12.30
CA ILE A 149 -3.21 30.50 -13.24
C ILE A 149 -2.05 31.16 -14.01
N ALA A 150 -2.09 32.49 -14.16
CA ALA A 150 -1.03 33.29 -14.76
C ALA A 150 0.09 33.70 -13.78
N SER A 151 -0.07 33.44 -12.47
CA SER A 151 0.96 33.79 -11.49
C SER A 151 2.15 32.85 -11.60
N LEU A 152 3.36 33.43 -11.71
CA LEU A 152 4.63 32.72 -11.68
C LEU A 152 4.75 31.81 -10.44
N LEU A 153 4.12 32.20 -9.32
CA LEU A 153 4.12 31.45 -8.07
C LEU A 153 3.39 30.11 -8.22
N THR A 154 2.18 30.10 -8.79
CA THR A 154 1.37 28.89 -8.98
C THR A 154 2.06 27.91 -9.92
N ILE A 155 2.65 28.40 -11.00
CA ILE A 155 3.41 27.57 -11.95
C ILE A 155 4.64 26.96 -11.26
N THR A 156 5.37 27.77 -10.49
CA THR A 156 6.54 27.29 -9.73
C THR A 156 6.13 26.21 -8.72
N GLN A 157 5.03 26.40 -8.00
CA GLN A 157 4.48 25.41 -7.05
C GLN A 157 4.07 24.12 -7.77
N LEU A 158 3.37 24.23 -8.90
CA LEU A 158 2.89 23.09 -9.68
C LEU A 158 4.05 22.25 -10.24
N VAL A 159 5.07 22.91 -10.80
CA VAL A 159 6.30 22.23 -11.26
C VAL A 159 7.06 21.62 -10.09
N THR A 160 7.18 22.31 -8.96
CA THR A 160 7.91 21.82 -7.77
C THR A 160 7.24 20.59 -7.17
N LEU A 161 5.91 20.61 -6.99
CA LEU A 161 5.14 19.47 -6.48
C LEU A 161 5.23 18.28 -7.44
N THR A 162 5.09 18.52 -8.74
CA THR A 162 5.19 17.46 -9.75
C THR A 162 6.59 16.86 -9.78
N ALA A 163 7.64 17.70 -9.81
CA ALA A 163 9.03 17.27 -9.75
C ALA A 163 9.31 16.49 -8.45
N GLY A 164 8.76 16.93 -7.32
CA GLY A 164 8.87 16.23 -6.04
C GLY A 164 8.25 14.85 -6.05
N THR A 165 7.08 14.66 -6.67
CA THR A 165 6.49 13.32 -6.83
C THR A 165 7.27 12.41 -7.76
N VAL A 166 7.82 12.95 -8.85
CA VAL A 166 8.70 12.19 -9.76
C VAL A 166 9.99 11.78 -9.03
N LEU A 167 10.54 12.67 -8.21
CA LEU A 167 11.68 12.39 -7.35
C LEU A 167 11.34 11.31 -6.32
N ALA A 168 10.17 11.38 -5.67
CA ALA A 168 9.72 10.36 -4.72
C ALA A 168 9.56 8.99 -5.39
N MET A 169 8.96 8.94 -6.58
CA MET A 169 8.87 7.73 -7.39
C MET A 169 10.27 7.17 -7.70
N TRP A 170 11.19 8.04 -8.16
CA TRP A 170 12.56 7.63 -8.48
C TRP A 170 13.30 7.07 -7.26
N ILE A 171 13.16 7.69 -6.08
CA ILE A 171 13.71 7.14 -4.82
C ILE A 171 13.10 5.77 -4.52
N GLY A 172 11.78 5.61 -4.69
CA GLY A 172 11.11 4.31 -4.48
C GLY A 172 11.64 3.22 -5.41
N GLU A 173 11.91 3.55 -6.67
CA GLU A 173 12.49 2.59 -7.62
C GLU A 173 13.95 2.26 -7.28
N LEU A 174 14.75 3.25 -6.88
CA LEU A 174 16.12 3.02 -6.41
C LEU A 174 16.18 2.11 -5.18
N ILE A 175 15.24 2.27 -4.24
CA ILE A 175 15.10 1.37 -3.08
C ILE A 175 14.76 -0.04 -3.55
N THR A 176 13.92 -0.19 -4.57
CA THR A 176 13.55 -1.51 -5.13
C THR A 176 14.72 -2.19 -5.84
N GLU A 177 15.53 -1.43 -6.59
CA GLU A 177 16.68 -1.96 -7.34
C GLU A 177 17.88 -2.27 -6.45
N ARG A 178 18.22 -1.36 -5.52
CA ARG A 178 19.44 -1.45 -4.70
C ARG A 178 19.20 -1.94 -3.27
N GLY A 179 17.95 -1.92 -2.81
CA GLY A 179 17.57 -2.24 -1.44
C GLY A 179 16.98 -3.64 -1.29
N ILE A 180 16.05 -3.75 -0.34
CA ILE A 180 15.31 -4.97 0.00
C ILE A 180 13.84 -4.58 0.06
N GLY A 181 12.94 -5.36 -0.53
CA GLY A 181 11.52 -5.04 -0.55
C GLY A 181 11.07 -4.20 -1.74
N ASN A 182 9.82 -3.77 -1.66
CA ASN A 182 9.23 -2.80 -2.58
C ASN A 182 9.46 -1.39 -2.04
N GLY A 183 10.20 -0.56 -2.78
CA GLY A 183 10.58 0.76 -2.30
C GLY A 183 9.43 1.74 -2.14
N VAL A 184 8.38 1.65 -2.96
CA VAL A 184 7.17 2.49 -2.78
C VAL A 184 6.48 2.15 -1.46
N SER A 185 6.35 0.85 -1.14
CA SER A 185 5.81 0.41 0.14
C SER A 185 6.67 0.87 1.32
N PHE A 186 7.99 0.88 1.15
CA PHE A 186 8.92 1.41 2.15
C PHE A 186 8.80 2.91 2.39
N LEU A 187 8.57 3.70 1.33
CA LEU A 187 8.32 5.14 1.46
C LEU A 187 7.05 5.42 2.27
N ILE A 188 5.97 4.68 2.02
CA ILE A 188 4.72 4.80 2.79
C ILE A 188 4.93 4.35 4.24
N PHE A 189 5.62 3.21 4.45
CA PHE A 189 5.96 2.70 5.78
C PHE A 189 6.78 3.73 6.58
N ALA A 190 7.84 4.29 5.99
CA ALA A 190 8.64 5.33 6.62
C ALA A 190 7.81 6.61 6.85
N GLY A 191 6.85 6.87 5.95
CA GLY A 191 5.78 7.86 6.07
C GLY A 191 5.05 7.77 7.40
N ILE A 192 4.40 6.63 7.62
CA ILE A 192 3.56 6.34 8.78
C ILE A 192 4.39 6.27 10.07
N VAL A 193 5.50 5.52 10.06
CA VAL A 193 6.31 5.26 11.26
C VAL A 193 6.93 6.54 11.82
N SER A 194 7.23 7.53 10.98
CA SER A 194 7.77 8.81 11.43
C SER A 194 6.86 9.62 12.37
N ARG A 195 5.55 9.34 12.36
CA ARG A 195 4.55 10.01 13.19
C ARG A 195 4.32 9.33 14.52
N VAL A 196 4.78 8.08 14.65
CA VAL A 196 4.65 7.32 15.89
C VAL A 196 5.34 8.04 17.05
N PRO A 197 6.58 8.57 16.92
CA PRO A 197 7.20 9.35 17.99
C PRO A 197 6.35 10.55 18.42
N THR A 198 5.85 11.35 17.48
CA THR A 198 5.02 12.52 17.80
C THR A 198 3.70 12.14 18.48
N GLY A 199 3.08 11.04 18.06
CA GLY A 199 1.87 10.49 18.70
C GLY A 199 2.15 9.99 20.13
N ILE A 200 3.31 9.38 20.36
CA ILE A 200 3.74 8.95 21.71
C ILE A 200 3.98 10.18 22.61
N PHE A 201 4.67 11.21 22.12
CA PHE A 201 4.91 12.43 22.91
C PHE A 201 3.60 13.17 23.23
N ALA A 202 2.66 13.23 22.28
CA ALA A 202 1.33 13.78 22.51
C ALA A 202 0.57 12.97 23.58
N PHE A 203 0.59 11.64 23.49
CA PHE A 203 0.00 10.78 24.52
C PHE A 203 0.62 10.99 25.91
N LEU A 204 1.95 11.10 25.99
CA LEU A 204 2.67 11.34 27.26
C LEU A 204 2.37 12.72 27.87
N SER A 205 2.02 13.72 27.05
CA SER A 205 1.66 15.05 27.54
C SER A 205 0.27 15.14 28.18
N SER A 206 -0.63 14.22 27.86
CA SER A 206 -1.96 14.08 28.46
C SER A 206 -2.27 12.61 28.74
N PRO A 207 -1.65 12.01 29.78
CA PRO A 207 -1.68 10.57 29.96
C PRO A 207 -3.01 10.12 30.56
N ASP A 208 -3.91 9.65 29.70
CA ASP A 208 -4.98 8.74 30.14
C ASP A 208 -4.46 7.30 30.09
N PHE A 209 -3.91 6.85 31.22
CA PHE A 209 -3.30 5.52 31.32
C PHE A 209 -4.29 4.38 31.08
N ALA A 210 -5.57 4.57 31.38
CA ALA A 210 -6.59 3.55 31.18
C ALA A 210 -6.92 3.37 29.69
N LEU A 211 -7.17 4.48 28.98
CA LEU A 211 -7.43 4.44 27.54
C LEU A 211 -6.20 4.05 26.73
N GLY A 212 -5.01 4.51 27.14
CA GLY A 212 -3.75 4.14 26.49
C GLY A 212 -3.44 2.65 26.57
N ALA A 213 -3.64 2.02 27.75
CA ALA A 213 -3.42 0.59 27.92
C ALA A 213 -4.36 -0.25 27.04
N VAL A 214 -5.64 0.13 26.96
CA VAL A 214 -6.63 -0.52 26.09
C VAL A 214 -6.20 -0.41 24.62
N TYR A 215 -5.76 0.77 24.18
CA TYR A 215 -5.30 0.99 22.80
C TYR A 215 -4.07 0.16 22.44
N VAL A 216 -3.08 0.07 23.33
CA VAL A 216 -1.89 -0.78 23.12
C VAL A 216 -2.27 -2.25 23.01
N ILE A 217 -3.15 -2.74 23.90
CA ILE A 217 -3.62 -4.13 23.86
C ILE A 217 -4.33 -4.41 22.54
N ILE A 218 -5.25 -3.53 22.13
CA ILE A 218 -5.97 -3.62 20.85
C ILE A 218 -4.98 -3.61 19.68
N GLY A 219 -3.99 -2.73 19.70
CA GLY A 219 -2.95 -2.64 18.68
C GLY A 219 -2.18 -3.96 18.57
N VAL A 220 -1.72 -4.51 19.70
CA VAL A 220 -0.99 -5.80 19.74
C VAL A 220 -1.87 -6.95 19.25
N VAL A 221 -3.13 -7.03 19.68
CA VAL A 221 -4.08 -8.05 19.22
C VAL A 221 -4.31 -7.92 17.71
N SER A 222 -4.47 -6.70 17.20
CA SER A 222 -4.63 -6.44 15.76
C SER A 222 -3.40 -6.89 14.98
N VAL A 223 -2.19 -6.51 15.43
CA VAL A 223 -0.92 -6.95 14.82
C VAL A 223 -0.82 -8.48 14.81
N ALA A 224 -1.09 -9.14 15.95
CA ALA A 224 -1.03 -10.59 16.06
C ALA A 224 -2.02 -11.28 15.11
N ALA A 225 -3.26 -10.76 15.02
CA ALA A 225 -4.28 -11.26 14.13
C ALA A 225 -3.88 -11.11 12.64
N ILE A 226 -3.30 -9.96 12.26
CA ILE A 226 -2.78 -9.71 10.91
C ILE A 226 -1.68 -10.70 10.56
N VAL A 227 -0.67 -10.85 11.43
CA VAL A 227 0.46 -11.76 11.21
C VAL A 227 -0.02 -13.20 11.09
N TYR A 228 -0.91 -13.65 11.98
CA TYR A 228 -1.45 -15.01 11.98
C TYR A 228 -2.11 -15.38 10.64
N ILE A 229 -2.93 -14.49 10.08
CA ILE A 229 -3.60 -14.73 8.80
C ILE A 229 -2.62 -14.61 7.62
N GLN A 230 -1.69 -13.66 7.68
CA GLN A 230 -0.73 -13.43 6.61
C GLN A 230 0.33 -14.54 6.51
N GLU A 231 0.58 -15.28 7.59
CA GLU A 231 1.37 -16.51 7.61
C GLU A 231 0.56 -17.78 7.35
N GLY A 232 -0.76 -17.70 7.51
CA GLY A 232 -1.69 -18.76 7.18
C GLY A 232 -1.49 -19.28 5.75
N GLN A 233 -1.25 -20.58 5.62
CA GLN A 233 -1.12 -21.26 4.34
C GLN A 233 -1.82 -22.61 4.36
N ARG A 234 -2.53 -22.92 3.28
CA ARG A 234 -3.06 -24.25 3.00
C ARG A 234 -2.04 -25.03 2.19
N ARG A 235 -1.51 -26.10 2.79
CA ARG A 235 -0.54 -26.99 2.15
C ARG A 235 -1.28 -28.04 1.33
N ILE A 236 -1.15 -28.01 0.00
CA ILE A 236 -1.68 -29.05 -0.88
C ILE A 236 -0.57 -30.08 -1.14
N PRO A 237 -0.75 -31.36 -0.78
CA PRO A 237 0.27 -32.37 -1.04
C PRO A 237 0.45 -32.58 -2.55
N VAL A 238 1.71 -32.64 -2.99
CA VAL A 238 2.11 -32.93 -4.37
C VAL A 238 3.12 -34.06 -4.33
N GLN A 239 2.95 -35.03 -5.22
CA GLN A 239 3.91 -36.09 -5.44
C GLN A 239 4.57 -35.90 -6.80
N TYR A 240 5.89 -36.04 -6.84
CA TYR A 240 6.61 -36.11 -8.11
C TYR A 240 6.73 -37.56 -8.56
N ALA A 241 6.57 -37.82 -9.86
CA ALA A 241 6.82 -39.13 -10.41
C ALA A 241 8.29 -39.52 -10.21
N SER A 242 8.54 -40.75 -9.74
CA SER A 242 9.89 -41.32 -9.66
C SER A 242 10.49 -41.40 -11.06
N ARG A 243 11.70 -40.87 -11.24
CA ARG A 243 12.44 -41.00 -12.49
C ARG A 243 13.39 -42.19 -12.39
N VAL A 244 13.27 -43.14 -13.29
CA VAL A 244 14.26 -44.20 -13.45
C VAL A 244 15.37 -43.65 -14.34
N ARG A 245 16.60 -43.56 -13.81
CA ARG A 245 17.79 -43.18 -14.57
C ARG A 245 18.83 -44.28 -14.44
N GLY A 246 19.02 -45.06 -15.52
CA GLY A 246 19.85 -46.27 -15.48
C GLY A 246 19.21 -47.40 -14.67
N ARG A 247 19.98 -48.06 -13.79
CA ARG A 247 19.51 -49.15 -12.91
C ARG A 247 18.97 -48.68 -11.55
N ARG A 248 18.94 -47.38 -11.27
CA ARG A 248 18.46 -46.81 -9.98
C ARG A 248 17.17 -46.02 -10.19
N MET A 249 16.15 -46.37 -9.40
CA MET A 249 14.91 -45.60 -9.29
C MET A 249 15.16 -44.44 -8.33
N TYR A 250 15.15 -43.20 -8.83
CA TYR A 250 15.08 -42.04 -7.94
C TYR A 250 13.63 -41.88 -7.51
N GLN A 251 13.35 -42.24 -6.25
CA GLN A 251 12.02 -42.10 -5.67
C GLN A 251 11.62 -40.62 -5.68
N GLY A 252 10.47 -40.32 -6.28
CA GLY A 252 9.92 -38.98 -6.26
C GLY A 252 9.52 -38.62 -4.84
N GLY A 253 10.05 -37.52 -4.31
CA GLY A 253 9.69 -37.03 -2.99
C GLY A 253 8.24 -36.54 -2.94
N SER A 254 7.59 -36.71 -1.80
CA SER A 254 6.37 -35.96 -1.47
C SER A 254 6.74 -34.55 -1.03
N THR A 255 6.12 -33.55 -1.65
CA THR A 255 6.21 -32.15 -1.21
C THR A 255 4.80 -31.59 -1.01
N PHE A 256 4.71 -30.30 -0.71
CA PHE A 256 3.45 -29.57 -0.74
C PHE A 256 3.57 -28.29 -1.55
N LEU A 257 2.50 -27.91 -2.23
CA LEU A 257 2.30 -26.60 -2.81
C LEU A 257 1.65 -25.69 -1.75
N PRO A 258 2.35 -24.66 -1.23
CA PRO A 258 1.78 -23.73 -0.27
C PRO A 258 0.88 -22.72 -0.96
N LEU A 259 -0.42 -22.72 -0.62
CA LEU A 259 -1.35 -21.66 -1.00
C LEU A 259 -1.61 -20.76 0.20
N ARG A 260 -1.16 -19.50 0.16
CA ARG A 260 -1.37 -18.55 1.25
C ARG A 260 -2.84 -18.18 1.38
N VAL A 261 -3.28 -17.91 2.62
CA VAL A 261 -4.64 -17.44 2.91
C VAL A 261 -4.90 -16.08 2.30
N ASN A 262 -3.93 -15.16 2.48
CA ASN A 262 -3.90 -13.89 1.77
C ASN A 262 -2.73 -13.91 0.76
N GLN A 263 -3.04 -14.14 -0.51
CA GLN A 263 -2.06 -14.00 -1.60
C GLN A 263 -1.87 -12.55 -2.04
N ALA A 264 -2.85 -11.70 -1.76
CA ALA A 264 -2.93 -10.35 -2.27
C ALA A 264 -2.10 -9.34 -1.46
N GLY A 265 -1.72 -9.69 -0.23
CA GLY A 265 -0.97 -8.81 0.66
C GLY A 265 -1.79 -7.58 1.04
N VAL A 266 -1.19 -6.40 0.96
CA VAL A 266 -1.78 -5.09 1.33
C VAL A 266 -2.43 -4.38 0.15
N ILE A 267 -2.05 -4.77 -1.07
CA ILE A 267 -2.40 -4.04 -2.29
C ILE A 267 -3.92 -3.83 -2.43
N PRO A 268 -4.79 -4.82 -2.15
CA PRO A 268 -6.24 -4.60 -2.19
C PRO A 268 -6.76 -3.50 -1.26
N ILE A 269 -6.16 -3.36 -0.07
CA ILE A 269 -6.54 -2.33 0.90
C ILE A 269 -6.22 -0.95 0.33
N ILE A 270 -5.01 -0.79 -0.22
CA ILE A 270 -4.59 0.46 -0.88
C ILE A 270 -5.54 0.79 -2.03
N PHE A 271 -5.94 -0.21 -2.82
CA PHE A 271 -6.85 -0.02 -3.96
C PHE A 271 -8.24 0.43 -3.50
N ALA A 272 -8.77 -0.20 -2.43
CA ALA A 272 -10.04 0.19 -1.84
C ALA A 272 -10.01 1.65 -1.35
N ILE A 273 -8.93 2.05 -0.65
CA ILE A 273 -8.76 3.44 -0.20
C ILE A 273 -8.69 4.39 -1.39
N SER A 274 -7.84 4.13 -2.40
CA SER A 274 -7.70 5.00 -3.57
C SER A 274 -9.01 5.21 -4.33
N ILE A 275 -9.85 4.18 -4.43
CA ILE A 275 -11.14 4.26 -5.12
C ILE A 275 -12.17 5.06 -4.33
N ILE A 276 -12.16 4.99 -3.00
CA ILE A 276 -13.02 5.84 -2.18
C ILE A 276 -12.51 7.29 -2.20
N LEU A 277 -11.19 7.46 -2.21
CA LEU A 277 -10.53 8.76 -2.21
C LEU A 277 -10.78 9.54 -3.50
N PHE A 278 -10.90 8.86 -4.64
CA PHE A 278 -11.02 9.52 -5.93
C PHE A 278 -12.30 10.36 -6.09
N PRO A 279 -13.52 9.85 -5.81
CA PRO A 279 -14.74 10.66 -5.80
C PRO A 279 -14.69 11.81 -4.78
N VAL A 280 -14.16 11.56 -3.57
CA VAL A 280 -14.02 12.60 -2.54
C VAL A 280 -13.09 13.72 -3.02
N GLN A 281 -11.98 13.35 -3.66
CA GLN A 281 -11.05 14.32 -4.24
C GLN A 281 -11.73 15.16 -5.32
N LEU A 282 -12.47 14.54 -6.25
CA LEU A 282 -13.19 15.28 -7.28
C LEU A 282 -14.27 16.18 -6.68
N ALA A 283 -15.07 15.67 -5.76
CA ALA A 283 -16.12 16.43 -5.07
C ALA A 283 -15.52 17.63 -4.31
N SER A 284 -14.35 17.46 -3.67
CA SER A 284 -13.68 18.55 -2.97
C SER A 284 -13.34 19.74 -3.87
N TYR A 285 -13.05 19.52 -5.15
CA TYR A 285 -12.81 20.60 -6.12
C TYR A 285 -14.07 21.37 -6.49
N PHE A 286 -15.23 20.71 -6.45
CA PHE A 286 -16.52 21.30 -6.80
C PHE A 286 -17.29 21.85 -5.60
N SER A 287 -16.75 21.70 -4.37
CA SER A 287 -17.34 22.20 -3.13
C SER A 287 -17.56 23.71 -3.11
N ASN A 288 -16.84 24.45 -3.96
CA ASN A 288 -16.89 25.91 -4.09
C ASN A 288 -17.39 26.38 -5.46
N SER A 289 -18.08 25.51 -6.19
CA SER A 289 -18.70 25.87 -7.46
C SER A 289 -19.79 26.92 -7.26
N ALA A 290 -19.88 27.89 -8.17
CA ALA A 290 -20.93 28.92 -8.15
C ALA A 290 -22.34 28.37 -8.42
N VAL A 291 -22.44 27.11 -8.87
CA VAL A 291 -23.72 26.43 -9.14
C VAL A 291 -24.12 25.62 -7.91
N THR A 292 -25.22 26.02 -7.26
CA THR A 292 -25.75 25.40 -6.03
C THR A 292 -25.98 23.88 -6.16
N LEU A 293 -26.51 23.41 -7.30
CA LEU A 293 -26.73 21.98 -7.54
C LEU A 293 -25.43 21.17 -7.54
N ILE A 294 -24.35 21.73 -8.11
CA ILE A 294 -23.04 21.07 -8.15
C ILE A 294 -22.40 21.07 -6.77
N GLN A 295 -22.58 22.16 -6.01
CA GLN A 295 -22.13 22.27 -4.64
C GLN A 295 -22.84 21.27 -3.71
N ASP A 296 -24.16 21.12 -3.83
CA ASP A 296 -24.96 20.19 -3.03
C ASP A 296 -24.60 18.73 -3.33
N LEU A 297 -24.33 18.40 -4.59
CA LEU A 297 -23.83 17.07 -4.96
C LEU A 297 -22.41 16.83 -4.43
N ALA A 298 -21.53 17.83 -4.51
CA ALA A 298 -20.17 17.74 -4.00
C ALA A 298 -20.14 17.54 -2.48
N THR A 299 -20.88 18.35 -1.73
CA THR A 299 -20.98 18.24 -0.27
C THR A 299 -21.70 16.96 0.15
N GLY A 300 -22.71 16.53 -0.60
CA GLY A 300 -23.39 15.25 -0.40
C GLY A 300 -22.45 14.05 -0.57
N VAL A 301 -21.58 14.05 -1.59
CA VAL A 301 -20.57 12.99 -1.79
C VAL A 301 -19.54 12.99 -0.66
N ILE A 302 -19.04 14.16 -0.24
CA ILE A 302 -18.08 14.29 0.85
C ILE A 302 -18.70 13.79 2.17
N GLY A 303 -19.94 14.19 2.47
CA GLY A 303 -20.65 13.77 3.68
C GLY A 303 -21.02 12.27 3.68
N PHE A 304 -21.37 11.71 2.52
CA PHE A 304 -21.67 10.27 2.39
C PHE A 304 -20.40 9.41 2.57
N LEU A 305 -19.26 9.90 2.09
CA LEU A 305 -17.96 9.23 2.17
C LEU A 305 -17.09 9.74 3.32
N ASP A 306 -17.69 10.35 4.32
CA ASP A 306 -16.99 10.75 5.53
C ASP A 306 -16.46 9.51 6.28
N GLN A 307 -15.22 9.57 6.75
CA GLN A 307 -14.52 8.44 7.37
C GLN A 307 -15.23 7.97 8.66
N ASN A 308 -15.96 8.88 9.31
CA ASN A 308 -16.73 8.60 10.52
C ASN A 308 -18.14 8.04 10.23
N GLY A 309 -18.58 8.07 8.96
CA GLY A 309 -19.90 7.62 8.54
C GLY A 309 -19.99 6.09 8.42
N LEU A 310 -21.13 5.53 8.83
CA LEU A 310 -21.48 4.14 8.53
C LEU A 310 -21.40 3.78 7.03
N PRO A 311 -21.80 4.64 6.08
CA PRO A 311 -21.71 4.32 4.65
C PRO A 311 -20.26 4.12 4.18
N TYR A 312 -19.32 4.94 4.66
CA TYR A 312 -17.90 4.77 4.37
C TYR A 312 -17.39 3.42 4.87
N LEU A 313 -17.73 3.03 6.10
CA LEU A 313 -17.28 1.77 6.68
C LEU A 313 -17.78 0.55 5.91
N VAL A 314 -19.07 0.53 5.54
CA VAL A 314 -19.66 -0.56 4.76
C VAL A 314 -19.06 -0.61 3.36
N LEU A 315 -18.91 0.54 2.69
CA LEU A 315 -18.30 0.61 1.37
C LEU A 315 -16.84 0.18 1.40
N TYR A 316 -16.08 0.61 2.41
CA TYR A 316 -14.69 0.25 2.59
C TYR A 316 -14.50 -1.25 2.88
N PHE A 317 -15.37 -1.84 3.71
CA PHE A 317 -15.42 -3.29 3.91
C PHE A 317 -15.65 -4.03 2.59
N LEU A 318 -16.72 -3.66 1.86
CA LEU A 318 -17.11 -4.34 0.62
C LEU A 318 -16.06 -4.19 -0.48
N LEU A 319 -15.48 -3.00 -0.65
CA LEU A 319 -14.40 -2.78 -1.61
C LEU A 319 -13.15 -3.55 -1.22
N THR A 320 -12.78 -3.60 0.06
CA THR A 320 -11.60 -4.37 0.51
C THR A 320 -11.79 -5.87 0.24
N VAL A 321 -12.97 -6.43 0.54
CA VAL A 321 -13.31 -7.82 0.25
C VAL A 321 -13.29 -8.08 -1.27
N GLY A 322 -13.94 -7.20 -2.03
CA GLY A 322 -14.03 -7.29 -3.49
C GLY A 322 -12.65 -7.22 -4.17
N PHE A 323 -11.81 -6.27 -3.78
CA PHE A 323 -10.45 -6.14 -4.32
C PHE A 323 -9.54 -7.28 -3.90
N THR A 324 -9.71 -7.83 -2.70
CA THR A 324 -8.92 -8.99 -2.29
C THR A 324 -9.23 -10.19 -3.18
N TYR A 325 -10.51 -10.40 -3.50
CA TYR A 325 -10.94 -11.46 -4.40
C TYR A 325 -10.45 -11.22 -5.83
N PHE A 326 -10.67 -10.01 -6.35
CA PHE A 326 -10.24 -9.61 -7.69
C PHE A 326 -8.72 -9.76 -7.87
N TYR A 327 -7.92 -9.25 -6.92
CA TYR A 327 -6.47 -9.33 -6.97
C TYR A 327 -5.98 -10.79 -6.89
N THR A 328 -6.58 -11.60 -6.02
CA THR A 328 -6.22 -13.02 -5.91
C THR A 328 -6.51 -13.76 -7.21
N ALA A 329 -7.67 -13.51 -7.84
CA ALA A 329 -8.03 -14.12 -9.12
C ALA A 329 -7.10 -13.68 -10.27
N PHE A 330 -6.60 -12.45 -10.24
CA PHE A 330 -5.68 -11.93 -11.25
C PHE A 330 -4.25 -12.49 -11.09
N THR A 331 -3.79 -12.63 -9.84
CA THR A 331 -2.41 -12.99 -9.52
C THR A 331 -2.19 -14.49 -9.54
N PHE A 332 -3.15 -15.26 -9.04
CA PHE A 332 -3.07 -16.72 -9.03
C PHE A 332 -3.81 -17.29 -10.24
N LYS A 333 -3.07 -17.88 -11.17
CA LYS A 333 -3.63 -18.59 -12.33
C LYS A 333 -3.56 -20.10 -12.10
N PRO A 334 -4.69 -20.77 -11.79
CA PRO A 334 -4.72 -22.22 -11.60
C PRO A 334 -4.24 -22.98 -12.84
N ASP A 335 -4.51 -22.44 -14.02
CA ASP A 335 -4.18 -23.03 -15.32
C ASP A 335 -2.66 -23.17 -15.50
N GLU A 336 -1.94 -22.07 -15.34
CA GLU A 336 -0.48 -22.03 -15.47
C GLU A 336 0.18 -22.88 -14.38
N THR A 337 -0.35 -22.86 -13.16
CA THR A 337 0.18 -23.64 -12.03
C THR A 337 -0.01 -25.15 -12.26
N ALA A 338 -1.18 -25.58 -12.75
CA ALA A 338 -1.45 -26.98 -13.07
C ALA A 338 -0.58 -27.48 -14.24
N ASP A 339 -0.38 -26.64 -15.27
CA ASP A 339 0.50 -26.96 -16.38
C ASP A 339 1.98 -27.03 -15.97
N GLN A 340 2.44 -26.15 -15.08
CA GLN A 340 3.78 -26.23 -14.48
C GLN A 340 3.94 -27.49 -13.64
N LEU A 341 2.94 -27.86 -12.83
CA LEU A 341 2.95 -29.10 -12.06
C LEU A 341 3.14 -30.31 -12.99
N ARG A 342 2.34 -30.37 -14.06
CA ARG A 342 2.40 -31.42 -15.08
C ARG A 342 3.75 -31.45 -15.79
N LYS A 343 4.28 -30.31 -16.24
CA LYS A 343 5.59 -30.20 -16.90
C LYS A 343 6.74 -30.65 -16.00
N ASN A 344 6.64 -30.38 -14.70
CA ASN A 344 7.63 -30.80 -13.70
C ASN A 344 7.47 -32.27 -13.26
N GLY A 345 6.49 -33.00 -13.79
CA GLY A 345 6.19 -34.39 -13.41
C GLY A 345 5.56 -34.53 -12.03
N GLY A 346 4.99 -33.45 -11.50
CA GLY A 346 4.24 -33.42 -10.25
C GLY A 346 2.75 -33.63 -10.47
N PHE A 347 2.08 -34.26 -9.52
CA PHE A 347 0.63 -34.41 -9.49
C PHE A 347 0.09 -34.35 -8.06
N ILE A 348 -1.18 -34.00 -7.92
CA ILE A 348 -1.88 -34.01 -6.64
C ILE A 348 -2.45 -35.42 -6.45
N PRO A 349 -2.13 -36.13 -5.34
CA PRO A 349 -2.65 -37.46 -5.08
C PRO A 349 -4.19 -37.48 -5.15
N GLY A 350 -4.74 -38.44 -5.91
CA GLY A 350 -6.18 -38.58 -6.11
C GLY A 350 -6.79 -37.69 -7.20
N ILE A 351 -6.02 -36.83 -7.88
CA ILE A 351 -6.52 -35.95 -8.94
C ILE A 351 -5.67 -36.14 -10.20
N ARG A 352 -6.35 -36.40 -11.33
CA ARG A 352 -5.68 -36.59 -12.62
C ARG A 352 -4.99 -35.27 -13.07
N PRO A 353 -3.73 -35.31 -13.55
CA PRO A 353 -3.05 -34.14 -14.08
C PRO A 353 -3.81 -33.50 -15.26
N GLY A 354 -3.82 -32.17 -15.34
CA GLY A 354 -4.51 -31.41 -16.39
C GLY A 354 -5.74 -30.64 -15.88
N ASN A 355 -6.83 -30.67 -16.63
CA ASN A 355 -8.07 -29.92 -16.30
C ASN A 355 -8.61 -30.21 -14.88
N PRO A 356 -8.64 -31.46 -14.38
CA PRO A 356 -9.14 -31.72 -13.02
C PRO A 356 -8.27 -31.09 -11.93
N THR A 357 -6.94 -31.02 -12.15
CA THR A 357 -6.01 -30.34 -11.24
C THR A 357 -6.26 -28.84 -11.22
N ARG A 358 -6.49 -28.23 -12.40
CA ARG A 358 -6.86 -26.81 -12.53
C ARG A 358 -8.13 -26.48 -11.76
N GLU A 359 -9.21 -27.24 -11.97
CA GLU A 359 -10.50 -27.01 -11.30
C GLU A 359 -10.39 -27.17 -9.78
N TYR A 360 -9.62 -28.15 -9.32
CA TYR A 360 -9.35 -28.33 -7.90
C TYR A 360 -8.61 -27.12 -7.31
N LEU A 361 -7.53 -26.69 -7.94
CA LEU A 361 -6.77 -25.51 -7.49
C LEU A 361 -7.64 -24.26 -7.48
N ALA A 362 -8.44 -24.03 -8.53
CA ALA A 362 -9.37 -22.91 -8.61
C ALA A 362 -10.37 -22.93 -7.45
N ARG A 363 -11.02 -24.07 -7.19
CA ARG A 363 -11.99 -24.22 -6.09
C ARG A 363 -11.35 -24.00 -4.72
N VAL A 364 -10.13 -24.50 -4.54
CA VAL A 364 -9.38 -24.33 -3.29
C VAL A 364 -9.03 -22.87 -3.06
N VAL A 365 -8.51 -22.17 -4.08
CA VAL A 365 -8.12 -20.76 -3.98
C VAL A 365 -9.32 -19.88 -3.68
N VAL A 366 -10.44 -20.05 -4.40
CA VAL A 366 -11.66 -19.26 -4.16
C VAL A 366 -12.17 -19.39 -2.72
N ARG A 367 -12.15 -20.59 -2.15
CA ARG A 367 -12.59 -20.81 -0.76
C ARG A 367 -11.62 -20.23 0.27
N ILE A 368 -10.31 -20.37 0.03
CA ILE A 368 -9.28 -19.80 0.90
C ILE A 368 -9.35 -18.26 0.86
N SER A 369 -9.47 -17.69 -0.35
CA SER A 369 -9.49 -16.26 -0.56
C SER A 369 -10.73 -15.61 0.03
N LEU A 370 -11.86 -16.30 0.09
CA LEU A 370 -13.07 -15.81 0.77
C LEU A 370 -12.80 -15.57 2.27
N ALA A 371 -12.18 -16.53 2.95
CA ALA A 371 -11.82 -16.38 4.36
C ALA A 371 -10.79 -15.25 4.56
N GLY A 372 -9.77 -15.19 3.69
CA GLY A 372 -8.77 -14.12 3.72
C GLY A 372 -9.35 -12.73 3.47
N ALA A 373 -10.27 -12.60 2.51
CA ALA A 373 -10.90 -11.34 2.13
C ALA A 373 -11.83 -10.81 3.23
N LEU A 374 -12.68 -11.66 3.81
CA LEU A 374 -13.54 -11.27 4.92
C LEU A 374 -12.71 -10.82 6.13
N PHE A 375 -11.64 -11.54 6.45
CA PHE A 375 -10.76 -11.17 7.53
C PHE A 375 -10.06 -9.83 7.27
N LEU A 376 -9.47 -9.64 6.08
CA LEU A 376 -8.82 -8.37 5.72
C LEU A 376 -9.80 -7.20 5.77
N GLY A 377 -11.03 -7.38 5.27
CA GLY A 377 -12.09 -6.38 5.36
C GLY A 377 -12.43 -6.04 6.82
N LEU A 378 -12.57 -7.06 7.67
CA LEU A 378 -12.84 -6.86 9.10
C LEU A 378 -11.71 -6.10 9.78
N VAL A 379 -10.46 -6.50 9.58
CA VAL A 379 -9.31 -5.82 10.21
C VAL A 379 -9.11 -4.41 9.65
N ALA A 380 -9.46 -4.15 8.39
CA ALA A 380 -9.41 -2.81 7.81
C ALA A 380 -10.38 -1.84 8.49
N VAL A 381 -11.57 -2.32 8.86
CA VAL A 381 -12.65 -1.53 9.45
C VAL A 381 -12.58 -1.47 10.99
N LEU A 382 -12.04 -2.52 11.62
CA LEU A 382 -12.00 -2.66 13.08
C LEU A 382 -11.44 -1.43 13.81
N PRO A 383 -10.31 -0.82 13.40
CA PRO A 383 -9.78 0.33 14.12
C PRO A 383 -10.63 1.59 13.98
N ILE A 384 -11.38 1.74 12.88
CA ILE A 384 -12.30 2.86 12.70
C ILE A 384 -13.55 2.66 13.58
N LEU A 385 -14.03 1.42 13.70
CA LEU A 385 -15.10 1.08 14.65
C LEU A 385 -14.66 1.33 16.10
N ILE A 386 -13.42 0.99 16.44
CA ILE A 386 -12.85 1.28 17.76
C ILE A 386 -12.82 2.79 18.01
N GLN A 387 -12.40 3.60 17.03
CA GLN A 387 -12.45 5.07 17.15
C GLN A 387 -13.87 5.58 17.42
N HIS A 388 -14.88 4.98 16.81
CA HIS A 388 -16.28 5.36 17.00
C HIS A 388 -16.84 4.96 18.38
N VAL A 389 -16.43 3.80 18.91
CA VAL A 389 -16.90 3.30 20.22
C VAL A 389 -16.18 4.02 21.38
N PHE A 390 -14.91 4.36 21.23
CA PHE A 390 -14.08 4.98 22.27
C PHE A 390 -14.01 6.51 22.14
N SER A 391 -15.11 7.17 21.78
CA SER A 391 -15.23 8.62 21.53
C SER A 391 -14.26 9.51 22.33
N SER A 392 -13.49 10.30 21.57
CA SER A 392 -12.89 11.59 21.92
C SER A 392 -11.56 11.65 22.72
N SER A 393 -10.68 12.54 22.23
CA SER A 393 -9.43 13.08 22.78
C SER A 393 -8.11 12.34 22.52
N VAL A 394 -7.97 11.05 22.86
CA VAL A 394 -6.64 10.39 22.83
C VAL A 394 -6.34 9.66 21.52
N VAL A 395 -7.36 9.12 20.85
CA VAL A 395 -7.14 8.27 19.66
C VAL A 395 -6.83 9.08 18.40
N GLY A 396 -7.37 10.30 18.29
CA GLY A 396 -7.06 11.21 17.17
C GLY A 396 -5.62 11.75 17.18
N SER A 397 -5.01 11.88 18.38
CA SER A 397 -3.66 12.44 18.53
C SER A 397 -2.54 11.43 18.31
N LEU A 398 -2.82 10.13 18.43
CA LEU A 398 -1.81 9.08 18.24
C LEU A 398 -1.41 8.87 16.77
N GLY A 399 -2.10 9.50 15.80
CA GLY A 399 -1.74 9.48 14.37
C GLY A 399 -1.71 8.08 13.73
N LEU A 400 -2.05 7.05 14.49
CA LEU A 400 -2.06 5.64 14.12
C LEU A 400 -3.49 5.26 13.72
N GLY A 401 -3.88 5.67 12.52
CA GLY A 401 -5.07 5.14 11.87
C GLY A 401 -4.95 3.62 11.69
N GLY A 402 -6.07 2.90 11.75
CA GLY A 402 -6.10 1.44 11.55
C GLY A 402 -5.47 0.95 10.26
N THR A 403 -5.71 1.71 9.20
CA THR A 403 -5.15 1.50 7.87
C THR A 403 -3.63 1.64 7.88
N ALA A 404 -3.11 2.60 8.65
CA ALA A 404 -1.69 2.84 8.84
C ALA A 404 -1.00 1.62 9.49
N LEU A 405 -1.60 1.08 10.56
CA LEU A 405 -1.10 -0.09 11.27
C LEU A 405 -1.05 -1.33 10.37
N LEU A 406 -2.11 -1.56 9.58
CA LEU A 406 -2.15 -2.65 8.62
C LEU A 406 -1.04 -2.56 7.57
N ILE A 407 -0.88 -1.38 6.96
CA ILE A 407 0.17 -1.15 5.97
C ILE A 407 1.55 -1.41 6.60
N VAL A 408 1.78 -0.90 7.80
CA VAL A 408 3.06 -1.06 8.52
C VAL A 408 3.38 -2.53 8.77
N VAL A 409 2.46 -3.28 9.39
CA VAL A 409 2.69 -4.69 9.74
C VAL A 409 2.98 -5.51 8.49
N SER A 410 2.18 -5.34 7.45
CA SER A 410 2.33 -6.17 6.26
C SER A 410 3.58 -5.84 5.44
N VAL A 411 4.01 -4.56 5.36
CA VAL A 411 5.28 -4.20 4.72
C VAL A 411 6.47 -4.79 5.48
N VAL A 412 6.40 -4.79 6.82
CA VAL A 412 7.43 -5.43 7.66
C VAL A 412 7.47 -6.94 7.42
N VAL A 413 6.32 -7.63 7.46
CA VAL A 413 6.23 -9.08 7.22
C VAL A 413 6.74 -9.44 5.83
N GLU A 414 6.40 -8.68 4.80
CA GLU A 414 6.86 -8.92 3.43
C GLU A 414 8.37 -8.73 3.29
N THR A 415 8.91 -7.64 3.86
CA THR A 415 10.35 -7.38 3.86
C THR A 415 11.11 -8.49 4.59
N MET A 416 10.63 -8.89 5.77
CA MET A 416 11.26 -9.97 6.54
C MET A 416 11.29 -11.28 5.76
N LYS A 417 10.19 -11.63 5.07
CA LYS A 417 10.14 -12.81 4.20
C LYS A 417 11.12 -12.73 3.04
N GLN A 418 11.26 -11.57 2.39
CA GLN A 418 12.22 -11.40 1.30
C GLN A 418 13.67 -11.48 1.79
N LEU A 419 13.95 -10.90 2.96
CA LEU A 419 15.26 -10.96 3.61
C LEU A 419 15.61 -12.39 4.02
N GLU A 420 14.67 -13.14 4.61
CA GLU A 420 14.85 -14.57 4.92
C GLU A 420 15.08 -15.39 3.65
N ALA A 421 14.35 -15.13 2.56
CA ALA A 421 14.57 -15.80 1.28
C ALA A 421 15.98 -15.56 0.71
N GLN A 422 16.48 -14.32 0.76
CA GLN A 422 17.84 -13.99 0.33
C GLN A 422 18.91 -14.65 1.21
N LEU A 423 18.70 -14.69 2.53
CA LEU A 423 19.60 -15.40 3.45
C LEU A 423 19.61 -16.91 3.21
N MET A 424 18.45 -17.52 2.95
CA MET A 424 18.35 -18.94 2.63
C MET A 424 19.09 -19.29 1.33
N MET A 425 19.02 -18.45 0.30
CA MET A 425 19.80 -18.66 -0.92
C MET A 425 21.31 -18.61 -0.68
N ARG A 426 21.77 -17.83 0.31
CA ARG A 426 23.18 -17.76 0.68
C ARG A 426 23.64 -18.92 1.54
N ASN A 427 22.76 -19.37 2.44
CA ASN A 427 23.01 -20.50 3.33
C ASN A 427 22.74 -21.86 2.65
N TYR A 428 22.58 -21.88 1.31
CA TYR A 428 22.79 -23.12 0.56
C TYR A 428 24.24 -23.54 0.78
N GLU A 429 24.43 -24.41 1.78
CA GLU A 429 25.71 -25.05 2.01
C GLU A 429 26.06 -25.79 0.71
N GLY A 430 27.15 -25.35 0.08
CA GLY A 430 27.72 -26.08 -1.04
C GLY A 430 27.96 -27.51 -0.60
N PHE A 431 27.67 -28.45 -1.50
CA PHE A 431 27.74 -29.91 -1.30
C PHE A 431 29.10 -30.43 -0.81
N ILE A 432 30.11 -29.56 -0.69
CA ILE A 432 31.45 -29.85 -0.22
C ILE A 432 31.60 -29.16 1.14
N ARG A 433 31.34 -29.91 2.20
CA ARG A 433 31.97 -29.72 3.52
C ARG A 433 32.68 -31.00 3.89
#